data_AF-A0A7C4YKK8-F1
#
_entry.id   AF-A0A7C4YKK8-F1
#
_cell.length_a   1.000
_cell.length_b   1.000
_cell.length_c   1.000
_cell.angle_alpha   90.00
_cell.angle_beta   90.00
_cell.angle_gamma   90.00
#
_symmetry.space_group_name_H-M   'P 1'
#
loop_
_entity.id
_entity.type
_entity.pdbx_description
1 polymer ?
#
loop_
_entity_poly.entity_id
_entity_poly.type
_entity_poly.pdbx_seq_one_letter_code
_entity_poly.pdbx_strand_id
1 'polypeptide(L)'
;MWKPVMKFFAPPTFENDENKTRVALYVHLIALVFMGAILVTIPISKISAGSFSLNFFDGALFGFFVLIAIIWGMSRNGYVQAASVLLVSTLWVAVNSTAFFGTGVRDTSFIANFVVLMAAGLLVGWKAAVTLSALTVAAGFLLANAEVAGVSPAVYTPTSPVIVITEMSFIFGIFAAFIWLLISGLEGAIEKARAGAKELEESNLDLNATRLRLEENRNELLLANEQLQQRAERINTIANISKTITVVQEIERLLPSMVTTIGERFGYYHVGIYLLDDAKQNALLRASSSEGGLRMMRRKHRVKVPSNDIIGVVTDRGEARVAQIDESESSRLNQSELSETRSQLVLPLKVREIVIGALDIQSPKVDAFTQEDVSTLQILADQVAIAIQNARSSEQAKDALHRAEIVSRQLTNKAWREFSSSQDQKGYRYDGIKPEPIKEKVRFIDTDRPITIPITLRGQVIGSLKMNPTETSRRWTDDEIAMAEATAERVALALESARLLDDAQKRAQRETFLSEVSTKLGASFQVDSILRDTVEELGQTLRGATVSFQLVNPNESTSSLEEN
;
A
#
# COMPACT_ATOMS: atom_id res chain seq x y z
N MET A 1 8.38 -53.14 47.46
CA MET A 1 7.24 -54.05 47.23
C MET A 1 5.85 -53.41 47.35
N TRP A 2 5.69 -52.22 47.96
CA TRP A 2 4.37 -51.62 48.25
C TRP A 2 3.73 -50.76 47.14
N LYS A 3 4.50 -50.22 46.18
CA LYS A 3 3.97 -49.40 45.06
C LYS A 3 2.93 -50.10 44.16
N PRO A 4 3.10 -51.37 43.72
CA PRO A 4 2.09 -52.04 42.90
C PRO A 4 0.80 -52.35 43.68
N VAL A 5 0.89 -52.61 44.98
CA VAL A 5 -0.27 -52.83 45.85
C VAL A 5 -1.08 -51.54 46.03
N MET A 6 -0.42 -50.39 46.26
CA MET A 6 -1.11 -49.11 46.35
C MET A 6 -1.79 -48.69 45.03
N LYS A 7 -1.17 -48.98 43.88
CA LYS A 7 -1.79 -48.73 42.57
C LYS A 7 -3.00 -49.62 42.33
N PHE A 8 -3.00 -50.84 42.88
CA PHE A 8 -4.14 -51.74 42.82
C PHE A 8 -5.32 -51.28 43.69
N PHE A 9 -5.11 -50.50 44.76
CA PHE A 9 -6.21 -49.91 45.55
C PHE A 9 -6.57 -48.48 45.15
N ALA A 10 -5.90 -47.89 44.16
CA ALA A 10 -6.24 -46.56 43.67
C ALA A 10 -7.57 -46.56 42.88
N PRO A 11 -8.42 -45.54 43.04
CA PRO A 11 -9.68 -45.42 42.30
C PRO A 11 -9.43 -45.21 40.79
N PRO A 12 -10.31 -45.71 39.90
CA PRO A 12 -10.17 -45.51 38.46
C PRO A 12 -10.47 -44.06 38.05
N THR A 13 -9.68 -43.54 37.10
CA THR A 13 -9.83 -42.19 36.54
C THR A 13 -10.12 -42.27 35.04
N PHE A 14 -11.07 -41.48 34.54
CA PHE A 14 -11.45 -41.40 33.13
C PHE A 14 -11.24 -39.98 32.62
N GLU A 15 -10.25 -39.78 31.74
CA GLU A 15 -9.73 -38.45 31.34
C GLU A 15 -10.77 -37.51 30.72
N ASN A 16 -11.83 -38.04 30.09
CA ASN A 16 -12.82 -37.25 29.34
C ASN A 16 -14.18 -37.14 30.03
N ASP A 17 -14.36 -37.68 31.23
CA ASP A 17 -15.65 -37.67 31.93
C ASP A 17 -15.44 -37.56 33.44
N GLU A 18 -15.45 -36.33 33.94
CA GLU A 18 -15.28 -36.00 35.35
C GLU A 18 -16.39 -36.61 36.21
N ASN A 19 -17.62 -36.68 35.66
CA ASN A 19 -18.75 -37.28 36.38
C ASN A 19 -18.57 -38.79 36.51
N LYS A 20 -18.17 -39.47 35.43
CA LYS A 20 -17.87 -40.90 35.45
C LYS A 20 -16.71 -41.24 36.39
N THR A 21 -15.67 -40.39 36.43
CA THR A 21 -14.55 -40.51 37.37
C THR A 21 -15.01 -40.39 38.82
N ARG A 22 -15.84 -39.39 39.13
CA ARG A 22 -16.40 -39.20 40.47
C ARG A 22 -17.28 -40.38 40.90
N VAL A 23 -18.18 -40.85 40.05
CA VAL A 23 -19.05 -41.99 40.38
C VAL A 23 -18.22 -43.26 40.57
N ALA A 24 -17.20 -43.49 39.75
CA ALA A 24 -16.34 -44.67 39.88
C ALA A 24 -15.50 -44.66 41.17
N LEU A 25 -15.04 -43.48 41.62
CA LEU A 25 -14.43 -43.31 42.93
C LEU A 25 -15.39 -43.72 44.05
N TYR A 26 -16.66 -43.32 43.98
CA TYR A 26 -17.64 -43.68 45.00
C TYR A 26 -17.98 -45.18 44.98
N VAL A 27 -18.15 -45.78 43.80
CA VAL A 27 -18.33 -47.24 43.68
C VAL A 27 -17.16 -47.97 44.31
N HIS A 28 -15.94 -47.51 44.05
CA HIS A 28 -14.71 -48.08 44.59
C HIS A 28 -14.66 -48.02 46.12
N LEU A 29 -14.92 -46.85 46.70
CA LEU A 29 -14.91 -46.66 48.16
C LEU A 29 -16.00 -47.47 48.85
N ILE A 30 -17.23 -47.41 48.34
CA ILE A 30 -18.38 -48.09 48.94
C ILE A 30 -18.18 -49.61 48.88
N ALA A 31 -17.75 -50.14 47.74
CA ALA A 31 -17.47 -51.57 47.61
C ALA A 31 -16.39 -52.03 48.61
N LEU A 32 -15.32 -51.26 48.80
CA LEU A 32 -14.28 -51.58 49.81
C LEU A 32 -14.80 -51.53 51.24
N VAL A 33 -15.62 -50.54 51.59
CA VAL A 33 -16.22 -50.42 52.93
C VAL A 33 -17.11 -51.62 53.23
N PHE A 34 -17.99 -52.01 52.30
CA PHE A 34 -18.89 -53.14 52.50
C PHE A 34 -18.16 -54.50 52.45
N MET A 35 -17.18 -54.66 51.57
CA MET A 35 -16.31 -55.85 51.58
C MET A 35 -15.56 -55.97 52.91
N GLY A 36 -15.01 -54.87 53.42
CA GLY A 36 -14.34 -54.82 54.72
C GLY A 36 -15.29 -55.13 55.87
N ALA A 37 -16.51 -54.57 55.86
CA ALA A 37 -17.54 -54.85 56.85
C ALA A 37 -17.88 -56.34 56.88
N ILE A 38 -18.16 -56.98 55.73
CA ILE A 38 -18.45 -58.42 55.66
C ILE A 38 -17.26 -59.25 56.18
N LEU A 39 -16.03 -58.88 55.79
CA LEU A 39 -14.82 -59.60 56.19
C LEU A 39 -14.53 -59.49 57.68
N VAL A 40 -14.98 -58.42 58.35
CA VAL A 40 -14.83 -58.20 59.79
C VAL A 40 -15.99 -58.83 60.58
N THR A 41 -17.22 -58.75 60.06
CA THR A 41 -18.42 -59.28 60.73
C THR A 41 -18.36 -60.79 60.91
N ILE A 42 -17.91 -61.55 59.90
CA ILE A 42 -17.89 -63.03 59.98
C ILE A 42 -16.95 -63.52 61.10
N PRO A 43 -15.67 -63.09 61.20
CA PRO A 43 -14.80 -63.52 62.30
C PRO A 43 -15.29 -63.07 63.67
N ILE A 44 -15.79 -61.84 63.80
CA ILE A 44 -16.26 -61.31 65.09
C ILE A 44 -17.46 -62.10 65.59
N SER A 45 -18.42 -62.42 64.71
CA SER A 45 -19.60 -63.21 65.09
C SER A 45 -19.20 -64.60 65.59
N LYS A 46 -18.21 -65.26 64.96
CA LYS A 46 -17.70 -66.58 65.38
C LYS A 46 -16.94 -66.54 66.70
N ILE A 47 -16.08 -65.54 66.88
CA ILE A 47 -15.35 -65.34 68.14
C ILE A 47 -16.33 -65.10 69.29
N SER A 48 -17.35 -64.25 69.08
CA SER A 48 -18.38 -63.97 70.08
C SER A 48 -19.26 -65.18 70.39
N ALA A 49 -19.52 -66.05 69.41
CA ALA A 49 -20.33 -67.25 69.59
C ALA A 49 -19.54 -68.43 70.18
N GLY A 50 -18.22 -68.32 70.31
CA GLY A 50 -17.35 -69.40 70.80
C GLY A 50 -17.33 -70.66 69.91
N SER A 51 -17.82 -70.56 68.67
CA SER A 51 -17.91 -71.68 67.72
C SER A 51 -17.44 -71.24 66.33
N PHE A 52 -16.67 -72.10 65.66
CA PHE A 52 -16.08 -71.83 64.34
C PHE A 52 -16.80 -72.55 63.19
N SER A 53 -18.01 -73.06 63.40
CA SER A 53 -18.78 -73.69 62.32
C SER A 53 -19.36 -72.63 61.37
N LEU A 54 -19.12 -72.80 60.07
CA LEU A 54 -19.76 -71.98 59.03
C LEU A 54 -21.17 -72.50 58.76
N ASN A 55 -22.14 -71.61 58.89
CA ASN A 55 -23.54 -71.88 58.59
C ASN A 55 -23.86 -71.38 57.18
N PHE A 56 -25.03 -71.76 56.67
CA PHE A 56 -25.52 -71.28 55.37
C PHE A 56 -25.46 -69.74 55.24
N PHE A 57 -25.78 -69.04 56.33
CA PHE A 57 -25.72 -67.59 56.42
C PHE A 57 -24.32 -67.00 56.15
N ASP A 58 -23.27 -67.59 56.72
CA ASP A 58 -21.90 -67.14 56.50
C ASP A 58 -21.47 -67.35 55.04
N GLY A 59 -21.92 -68.46 54.44
CA GLY A 59 -21.74 -68.73 53.01
C GLY A 59 -22.44 -67.72 52.12
N ALA A 60 -23.65 -67.31 52.47
CA ALA A 60 -24.39 -66.28 51.73
C ALA A 60 -23.70 -64.90 51.81
N LEU A 61 -23.22 -64.50 53.00
CA LEU A 61 -22.42 -63.27 53.17
C LEU A 61 -21.12 -63.30 52.36
N PHE A 62 -20.43 -64.44 52.34
CA PHE A 62 -19.25 -64.61 51.49
C PHE A 62 -19.60 -64.52 49.99
N GLY A 63 -20.75 -65.05 49.58
CA GLY A 63 -21.28 -64.88 48.22
C GLY A 63 -21.48 -63.41 47.84
N PHE A 64 -22.06 -62.61 48.74
CA PHE A 64 -22.19 -61.16 48.55
C PHE A 64 -20.83 -60.46 48.48
N PHE A 65 -19.85 -60.86 49.29
CA PHE A 65 -18.48 -60.35 49.21
C PHE A 65 -17.88 -60.57 47.82
N VAL A 66 -17.99 -61.78 47.27
CA VAL A 66 -17.49 -62.11 45.92
C VAL A 66 -18.22 -61.28 44.86
N LEU A 67 -19.54 -61.13 44.97
CA LEU A 67 -20.33 -60.33 44.04
C LEU A 67 -19.92 -58.85 44.06
N ILE A 68 -19.72 -58.28 45.25
CA ILE A 68 -19.23 -56.90 45.41
C ILE A 68 -17.81 -56.75 44.83
N ALA A 69 -16.94 -57.75 44.99
CA ALA A 69 -15.60 -57.74 44.39
C ALA A 69 -15.62 -57.78 42.86
N ILE A 70 -16.55 -58.53 42.26
CA ILE A 70 -16.77 -58.55 40.81
C ILE A 70 -17.25 -57.18 40.32
N ILE A 71 -18.24 -56.60 41.00
CA ILE A 71 -18.79 -55.28 40.67
C ILE A 71 -17.71 -54.18 40.81
N TRP A 72 -16.88 -54.28 41.85
CA TRP A 72 -15.70 -53.43 42.03
C TRP A 72 -14.76 -53.52 40.83
N GLY A 73 -14.44 -54.73 40.35
CA GLY A 73 -13.66 -54.93 39.12
C GLY A 73 -14.33 -54.35 37.87
N MET A 74 -15.65 -54.53 37.71
CA MET A 74 -16.41 -53.97 36.57
C MET A 74 -16.31 -52.45 36.50
N SER A 75 -16.35 -51.76 37.65
CA SER A 75 -16.23 -50.29 37.72
C SER A 75 -14.89 -49.80 37.16
N ARG A 76 -13.81 -50.57 37.35
CA ARG A 76 -12.46 -50.23 36.86
C ARG A 76 -12.30 -50.46 35.37
N ASN A 77 -13.08 -51.38 34.82
CA ASN A 77 -13.15 -51.67 33.38
C ASN A 77 -14.08 -50.70 32.61
N GLY A 78 -14.56 -49.63 33.25
CA GLY A 78 -15.33 -48.58 32.58
C GLY A 78 -16.85 -48.77 32.59
N TYR A 79 -17.37 -49.88 33.13
CA TYR A 79 -18.81 -50.15 33.29
C TYR A 79 -19.39 -49.52 34.57
N VAL A 80 -19.07 -48.25 34.80
CA VAL A 80 -19.33 -47.56 36.07
C VAL A 80 -20.82 -47.49 36.41
N GLN A 81 -21.68 -47.12 35.46
CA GLN A 81 -23.12 -46.99 35.71
C GLN A 81 -23.80 -48.34 35.99
N ALA A 82 -23.43 -49.38 35.25
CA ALA A 82 -23.92 -50.74 35.51
C ALA A 82 -23.43 -51.25 36.87
N ALA A 83 -22.15 -51.00 37.20
CA ALA A 83 -21.58 -51.34 38.50
C ALA A 83 -22.29 -50.61 39.65
N SER A 84 -22.63 -49.33 39.50
CA SER A 84 -23.39 -48.56 40.48
C SER A 84 -24.75 -49.18 40.79
N VAL A 85 -25.53 -49.51 39.76
CA VAL A 85 -26.86 -50.10 39.93
C VAL A 85 -26.74 -51.49 40.55
N LEU A 86 -25.85 -52.34 40.04
CA LEU A 86 -25.62 -53.68 40.56
C LEU A 86 -25.14 -53.65 42.00
N LEU A 87 -24.26 -52.71 42.38
CA LEU A 87 -23.78 -52.57 43.75
C LEU A 87 -24.93 -52.23 44.68
N VAL A 88 -25.72 -51.21 44.35
CA VAL A 88 -26.87 -50.78 45.17
C VAL A 88 -27.89 -51.90 45.31
N SER A 89 -28.25 -52.59 44.22
CA SER A 89 -29.17 -53.73 44.26
C SER A 89 -28.61 -54.88 45.10
N THR A 90 -27.31 -55.19 44.96
CA THR A 90 -26.64 -56.25 45.72
C THR A 90 -26.65 -55.94 47.22
N LEU A 91 -26.30 -54.70 47.59
CA LEU A 91 -26.31 -54.26 48.99
C LEU A 91 -27.72 -54.28 49.58
N TRP A 92 -28.73 -53.84 48.82
CA TRP A 92 -30.12 -53.88 49.25
C TRP A 92 -30.61 -55.32 49.49
N VAL A 93 -30.33 -56.24 48.55
CA VAL A 93 -30.69 -57.65 48.70
C VAL A 93 -29.93 -58.27 49.88
N ALA A 94 -28.64 -57.98 50.03
CA ALA A 94 -27.85 -58.49 51.15
C ALA A 94 -28.45 -58.07 52.49
N VAL A 95 -28.70 -56.77 52.69
CA VAL A 95 -29.25 -56.22 53.94
C VAL A 95 -30.65 -56.77 54.26
N ASN A 96 -31.53 -56.87 53.27
CA ASN A 96 -32.88 -57.41 53.52
C ASN A 96 -32.88 -58.93 53.70
N SER A 97 -31.94 -59.65 53.05
CA SER A 97 -31.74 -61.08 53.30
C SER A 97 -31.21 -61.32 54.72
N THR A 98 -30.28 -60.48 55.21
CA THR A 98 -29.80 -60.61 56.58
C THR A 98 -30.90 -60.33 57.59
N ALA A 99 -31.76 -59.33 57.35
CA ALA A 99 -32.93 -59.09 58.18
C ALA A 99 -33.93 -60.28 58.16
N PHE A 100 -34.20 -60.87 56.99
CA PHE A 100 -35.12 -62.01 56.84
C PHE A 100 -34.67 -63.26 57.60
N PHE A 101 -33.38 -63.61 57.52
CA PHE A 101 -32.82 -64.78 58.19
C PHE A 101 -32.39 -64.51 59.65
N GLY A 102 -32.32 -63.25 60.06
CA GLY A 102 -31.96 -62.81 61.41
C GLY A 102 -33.16 -62.69 62.34
N THR A 103 -33.29 -61.55 62.99
CA THR A 103 -34.39 -61.25 63.94
C THR A 103 -35.58 -60.51 63.30
N GLY A 104 -35.66 -60.51 61.96
CA GLY A 104 -36.76 -59.90 61.22
C GLY A 104 -36.59 -58.38 61.02
N VAL A 105 -37.71 -57.64 60.99
CA VAL A 105 -37.73 -56.17 60.87
C VAL A 105 -37.05 -55.48 62.05
N ARG A 106 -36.94 -56.17 63.19
CA ARG A 106 -36.26 -55.68 64.40
C ARG A 106 -34.74 -55.86 64.35
N ASP A 107 -34.21 -56.51 63.31
CA ASP A 107 -32.79 -56.75 63.16
C ASP A 107 -32.02 -55.45 62.94
N THR A 108 -30.85 -55.30 63.60
CA THR A 108 -29.99 -54.13 63.43
C THR A 108 -29.61 -53.91 61.96
N SER A 109 -29.51 -55.00 61.18
CA SER A 109 -29.24 -54.95 59.74
C SER A 109 -30.30 -54.14 58.98
N PHE A 110 -31.57 -54.17 59.39
CA PHE A 110 -32.63 -53.45 58.68
C PHE A 110 -32.38 -51.93 58.66
N ILE A 111 -31.75 -51.37 59.71
CA ILE A 111 -31.34 -49.96 59.77
C ILE A 111 -30.24 -49.66 58.75
N ALA A 112 -29.41 -50.64 58.36
CA ALA A 112 -28.40 -50.46 57.33
C ALA A 112 -29.00 -50.11 55.94
N ASN A 113 -30.31 -50.31 55.73
CA ASN A 113 -30.99 -49.83 54.52
C ASN A 113 -30.85 -48.31 54.35
N PHE A 114 -30.73 -47.51 55.42
CA PHE A 114 -30.46 -46.08 55.29
C PHE A 114 -29.12 -45.80 54.57
N VAL A 115 -28.09 -46.60 54.87
CA VAL A 115 -26.80 -46.51 54.18
C VAL A 115 -26.95 -46.90 52.71
N VAL A 116 -27.74 -47.95 52.41
CA VAL A 116 -28.00 -48.38 51.02
C VAL A 116 -28.76 -47.30 50.23
N LEU A 117 -29.71 -46.60 50.86
CA LEU A 117 -30.44 -45.48 50.25
C LEU A 117 -29.51 -44.30 49.94
N MET A 118 -28.58 -43.98 50.84
CA MET A 118 -27.55 -42.97 50.57
C MET A 118 -26.63 -43.38 49.43
N ALA A 119 -26.21 -44.64 49.39
CA ALA A 119 -25.44 -45.20 48.28
C ALA A 119 -26.20 -45.12 46.95
N ALA A 120 -27.51 -45.40 46.94
CA ALA A 120 -28.36 -45.24 45.76
C ALA A 120 -28.40 -43.80 45.25
N GLY A 121 -28.55 -42.83 46.17
CA GLY A 121 -28.57 -41.41 45.85
C GLY A 121 -27.26 -40.91 45.28
N LEU A 122 -26.14 -41.38 45.83
CA LEU A 122 -24.80 -40.99 45.43
C LEU A 122 -24.34 -41.65 44.11
N LEU A 123 -24.64 -42.94 43.92
CA LEU A 123 -24.10 -43.75 42.83
C LEU A 123 -24.97 -43.77 41.57
N VAL A 124 -26.29 -43.71 41.74
CA VAL A 124 -27.25 -43.85 40.63
C VAL A 124 -28.08 -42.58 40.46
N GLY A 125 -28.41 -41.91 41.57
CA GLY A 125 -29.05 -40.60 41.58
C GLY A 125 -30.28 -40.54 42.48
N TRP A 126 -30.81 -39.33 42.68
CA TRP A 126 -31.92 -39.09 43.63
C TRP A 126 -33.18 -39.89 43.30
N LYS A 127 -33.50 -40.11 42.01
CA LYS A 127 -34.65 -40.94 41.60
C LYS A 127 -34.49 -42.40 42.05
N ALA A 128 -33.27 -42.93 42.00
CA ALA A 128 -32.98 -44.28 42.46
C ALA A 128 -33.10 -44.40 43.99
N ALA A 129 -32.64 -43.39 44.74
CA ALA A 129 -32.84 -43.36 46.20
C ALA A 129 -34.33 -43.34 46.59
N VAL A 130 -35.16 -42.54 45.90
CA VAL A 130 -36.61 -42.46 46.18
C VAL A 130 -37.32 -43.77 45.84
N THR A 131 -37.02 -44.35 44.67
CA THR A 131 -37.62 -45.63 44.26
C THR A 131 -37.18 -46.77 45.18
N LEU A 132 -35.91 -46.81 45.55
CA LEU A 132 -35.40 -47.80 46.49
C LEU A 132 -35.99 -47.60 47.89
N SER A 133 -36.27 -46.37 48.31
CA SER A 133 -36.95 -46.08 49.58
C SER A 133 -38.35 -46.70 49.61
N ALA A 134 -39.14 -46.53 48.55
CA ALA A 134 -40.44 -47.18 48.43
C ALA A 134 -40.33 -48.72 48.46
N LEU A 135 -39.32 -49.28 47.77
CA LEU A 135 -39.01 -50.72 47.79
C LEU A 135 -38.62 -51.21 49.19
N THR A 136 -37.78 -50.47 49.92
CA THR A 136 -37.39 -50.80 51.30
C THR A 136 -38.59 -50.76 52.25
N VAL A 137 -39.47 -49.76 52.11
CA VAL A 137 -40.71 -49.70 52.90
C VAL A 137 -41.59 -50.91 52.60
N ALA A 138 -41.79 -51.24 51.32
CA ALA A 138 -42.56 -52.42 50.92
C ALA A 138 -41.92 -53.73 51.44
N ALA A 139 -40.58 -53.86 51.36
CA ALA A 139 -39.85 -54.99 51.92
C ALA A 139 -40.04 -55.10 53.43
N GLY A 140 -39.97 -53.98 54.17
CA GLY A 140 -40.27 -53.95 55.61
C GLY A 140 -41.67 -54.46 55.95
N PHE A 141 -42.70 -54.02 55.20
CA PHE A 141 -44.05 -54.56 55.37
C PHE A 141 -44.13 -56.05 55.04
N LEU A 142 -43.50 -56.51 53.97
CA LEU A 142 -43.48 -57.93 53.59
C LEU A 142 -42.78 -58.78 54.65
N LEU A 143 -41.65 -58.32 55.19
CA LEU A 143 -40.93 -58.98 56.29
C LEU A 143 -41.80 -59.08 57.55
N ALA A 144 -42.43 -57.97 57.96
CA ALA A 144 -43.33 -57.96 59.12
C ALA A 144 -44.50 -58.93 58.95
N ASN A 145 -45.11 -58.97 57.75
CA ASN A 145 -46.18 -59.93 57.45
C ASN A 145 -45.67 -61.38 57.45
N ALA A 146 -44.47 -61.63 56.92
CA ALA A 146 -43.86 -62.96 56.90
C ALA A 146 -43.54 -63.48 58.31
N GLU A 147 -43.16 -62.58 59.24
CA GLU A 147 -43.00 -62.90 60.67
C GLU A 147 -44.32 -63.27 61.33
N VAL A 148 -45.37 -62.45 61.13
CA VAL A 148 -46.69 -62.72 61.71
C VAL A 148 -47.29 -64.03 61.18
N ALA A 149 -47.04 -64.35 59.91
CA ALA A 149 -47.49 -65.59 59.29
C ALA A 149 -46.66 -66.83 59.67
N GLY A 150 -45.54 -66.66 60.38
CA GLY A 150 -44.63 -67.76 60.75
C GLY A 150 -43.89 -68.38 59.57
N VAL A 151 -43.82 -67.68 58.43
CA VAL A 151 -43.12 -68.13 57.21
C VAL A 151 -41.64 -67.77 57.27
N SER A 152 -41.29 -66.72 58.03
CA SER A 152 -39.90 -66.33 58.24
C SER A 152 -39.14 -67.36 59.08
N PRO A 153 -37.92 -67.78 58.68
CA PRO A 153 -37.05 -68.62 59.51
C PRO A 153 -36.46 -67.85 60.71
N ALA A 154 -36.81 -66.57 60.88
CA ALA A 154 -36.37 -65.72 61.98
C ALA A 154 -36.73 -66.34 63.33
N VAL A 155 -35.72 -66.60 64.15
CA VAL A 155 -35.90 -67.06 65.52
C VAL A 155 -35.75 -65.86 66.43
N TYR A 156 -36.77 -65.58 67.25
CA TYR A 156 -36.65 -64.54 68.28
C TYR A 156 -35.73 -65.03 69.40
N THR A 157 -34.44 -64.74 69.27
CA THR A 157 -33.47 -64.88 70.35
C THR A 157 -33.13 -63.48 70.88
N PRO A 158 -33.21 -63.22 72.20
CA PRO A 158 -32.76 -61.95 72.76
C PRO A 158 -31.28 -61.73 72.44
N THR A 159 -30.98 -60.86 71.48
CA THR A 159 -29.60 -60.49 71.16
C THR A 159 -29.02 -59.66 72.30
N SER A 160 -27.76 -59.93 72.69
CA SER A 160 -27.09 -59.15 73.73
C SER A 160 -27.08 -57.65 73.36
N PRO A 161 -27.44 -56.74 74.29
CA PRO A 161 -27.38 -55.30 74.03
C PRO A 161 -26.00 -54.82 73.56
N VAL A 162 -24.92 -55.52 73.97
CA VAL A 162 -23.53 -55.23 73.56
C VAL A 162 -23.31 -55.48 72.07
N ILE A 163 -23.92 -56.54 71.52
CA ILE A 163 -23.83 -56.85 70.08
C ILE A 163 -24.62 -55.80 69.28
N VAL A 164 -25.84 -55.50 69.74
CA VAL A 164 -26.71 -54.49 69.10
C VAL A 164 -26.03 -53.13 69.02
N ILE A 165 -25.43 -52.63 70.13
CA ILE A 165 -24.75 -51.33 70.11
C ILE A 165 -23.47 -51.35 69.27
N THR A 166 -22.77 -52.48 69.18
CA THR A 166 -21.59 -52.64 68.33
C THR A 166 -21.97 -52.56 66.86
N GLU A 167 -22.99 -53.29 66.43
CA GLU A 167 -23.53 -53.25 65.06
C GLU A 167 -24.07 -51.86 64.70
N MET A 168 -24.83 -51.24 65.60
CA MET A 168 -25.31 -49.87 65.41
C MET A 168 -24.16 -48.87 65.26
N SER A 169 -23.09 -48.99 66.05
CA SER A 169 -21.93 -48.11 65.96
C SER A 169 -21.23 -48.20 64.60
N PHE A 170 -21.11 -49.39 64.02
CA PHE A 170 -20.60 -49.57 62.65
C PHE A 170 -21.51 -48.90 61.62
N ILE A 171 -22.83 -49.11 61.71
CA ILE A 171 -23.80 -48.49 60.80
C ILE A 171 -23.76 -46.96 60.91
N PHE A 172 -23.75 -46.40 62.13
CA PHE A 172 -23.65 -44.96 62.34
C PHE A 172 -22.32 -44.38 61.85
N GLY A 173 -21.21 -45.10 62.00
CA GLY A 173 -19.92 -44.70 61.44
C GLY A 173 -19.94 -44.63 59.91
N ILE A 174 -20.51 -45.64 59.25
CA ILE A 174 -20.67 -45.64 57.80
C ILE A 174 -21.62 -44.49 57.39
N PHE A 175 -22.75 -44.34 58.08
CA PHE A 175 -23.70 -43.25 57.83
C PHE A 175 -23.06 -41.87 57.93
N ALA A 176 -22.25 -41.61 58.97
CA ALA A 176 -21.49 -40.38 59.13
C ALA A 176 -20.49 -40.15 57.98
N ALA A 177 -19.80 -41.21 57.53
CA ALA A 177 -18.88 -41.12 56.39
C ALA A 177 -19.61 -40.75 55.08
N PHE A 178 -20.81 -41.30 54.85
CA PHE A 178 -21.64 -40.93 53.71
C PHE A 178 -22.14 -39.48 53.77
N ILE A 179 -22.56 -39.00 54.94
CA ILE A 179 -22.97 -37.61 55.14
C ILE A 179 -21.79 -36.67 54.85
N TRP A 180 -20.63 -36.97 55.43
CA TRP A 180 -19.42 -36.18 55.21
C TRP A 180 -19.07 -36.10 53.72
N LEU A 181 -19.11 -37.23 53.01
CA LEU A 181 -18.83 -37.29 51.58
C LEU A 181 -19.83 -36.49 50.74
N LEU A 182 -21.13 -36.50 51.10
CA LEU A 182 -22.15 -35.69 50.44
C LEU A 182 -21.92 -34.20 50.65
N ILE A 183 -21.64 -33.79 51.89
CA ILE A 183 -21.41 -32.38 52.24
C ILE A 183 -20.16 -31.86 51.52
N SER A 184 -19.03 -32.57 51.63
CA SER A 184 -17.80 -32.17 50.96
C SER A 184 -17.94 -32.13 49.43
N GLY A 185 -18.71 -33.05 48.85
CA GLY A 185 -19.04 -33.03 47.43
C GLY A 185 -19.87 -31.81 47.02
N LEU A 186 -20.84 -31.42 47.84
CA LEU A 186 -21.68 -30.24 47.61
C LEU A 186 -20.89 -28.94 47.77
N GLU A 187 -20.08 -28.81 48.81
CA GLU A 187 -19.22 -27.64 49.05
C GLU A 187 -18.28 -27.41 47.86
N GLY A 188 -17.56 -28.46 47.43
CA GLY A 188 -16.68 -28.36 46.26
C GLY A 188 -17.43 -28.03 44.96
N ALA A 189 -18.65 -28.53 44.78
CA ALA A 189 -19.47 -28.17 43.62
C ALA A 189 -19.92 -26.70 43.66
N ILE A 190 -20.28 -26.18 44.82
CA ILE A 190 -20.66 -24.77 45.02
C ILE A 190 -19.46 -23.86 44.79
N GLU A 191 -18.28 -24.21 45.30
CA GLU A 191 -17.05 -23.45 45.09
C GLU A 191 -16.69 -23.38 43.61
N LYS A 192 -16.71 -24.52 42.89
CA LYS A 192 -16.49 -24.55 41.45
C LYS A 192 -17.52 -23.71 40.69
N ALA A 193 -18.80 -23.79 41.07
CA ALA A 193 -19.85 -22.99 40.45
C ALA A 193 -19.65 -21.49 40.68
N ARG A 194 -19.24 -21.08 41.89
CA ARG A 194 -18.92 -19.67 42.20
C ARG A 194 -17.69 -19.19 41.44
N ALA A 195 -16.64 -20.00 41.34
CA ALA A 195 -15.45 -19.67 40.57
C ALA A 195 -15.78 -19.47 39.09
N GLY A 196 -16.56 -20.40 38.50
CA GLY A 196 -17.00 -20.28 37.11
C GLY A 196 -17.93 -19.08 36.87
N ALA A 197 -18.81 -18.75 37.81
CA ALA A 197 -19.64 -17.55 37.71
C ALA A 197 -18.80 -16.27 37.71
N LYS A 198 -17.76 -16.20 38.54
CA LYS A 198 -16.84 -15.06 38.59
C LYS A 198 -16.03 -14.92 37.30
N GLU A 199 -15.49 -16.02 36.78
CA GLU A 199 -14.76 -16.02 35.49
C GLU A 199 -15.66 -15.56 34.34
N LEU A 200 -16.93 -15.97 34.34
CA LEU A 200 -17.90 -15.54 33.34
C LEU A 200 -18.23 -14.04 33.46
N GLU A 201 -18.29 -13.51 34.67
CA GLU A 201 -18.48 -12.07 34.91
C GLU A 201 -17.29 -11.25 34.40
N GLU A 202 -16.07 -11.66 34.73
CA GLU A 202 -14.83 -11.03 34.25
C GLU A 202 -14.74 -11.08 32.72
N SER A 203 -15.07 -12.22 32.11
CA SER A 203 -15.10 -12.37 30.65
C SER A 203 -16.15 -11.47 29.99
N ASN A 204 -17.35 -11.32 30.59
CA ASN A 204 -18.37 -10.41 30.07
C ASN A 204 -17.95 -8.94 30.16
N LEU A 205 -17.25 -8.54 31.22
CA LEU A 205 -16.72 -7.18 31.35
C LEU A 205 -15.67 -6.89 30.27
N ASP A 206 -14.73 -7.82 30.03
CA ASP A 206 -13.71 -7.68 28.98
C ASP A 206 -14.33 -7.64 27.57
N LEU A 207 -15.34 -8.49 27.32
CA LEU A 207 -16.07 -8.51 26.05
C LEU A 207 -16.78 -7.17 25.80
N ASN A 208 -17.39 -6.58 26.82
CA ASN A 208 -18.06 -5.27 26.71
C ASN A 208 -17.04 -4.15 26.47
N ALA A 209 -15.90 -4.16 27.15
CA ALA A 209 -14.83 -3.18 26.91
C ALA A 209 -14.27 -3.29 25.48
N THR A 210 -14.10 -4.52 24.98
CA THR A 210 -13.63 -4.76 23.61
C THR A 210 -14.66 -4.32 22.56
N ARG A 211 -15.96 -4.55 22.82
CA ARG A 211 -17.04 -4.06 21.95
C ARG A 211 -17.05 -2.55 21.84
N LEU A 212 -16.93 -1.83 22.96
CA LEU A 212 -16.89 -0.38 22.97
C LEU A 212 -15.71 0.16 22.15
N ARG A 213 -14.50 -0.42 22.31
CA ARG A 213 -13.33 -0.06 21.50
C ARG A 213 -13.54 -0.30 20.00
N LEU A 214 -14.23 -1.38 19.63
CA LEU A 214 -14.55 -1.66 18.22
C LEU A 214 -15.55 -0.65 17.65
N GLU A 215 -16.54 -0.25 18.42
CA GLU A 215 -17.50 0.79 18.00
C GLU A 215 -16.81 2.15 17.83
N GLU A 216 -15.92 2.52 18.75
CA GLU A 216 -15.11 3.74 18.66
C GLU A 216 -14.23 3.74 17.40
N ASN A 217 -13.41 2.69 17.21
CA ASN A 217 -12.56 2.54 16.02
C ASN A 217 -13.37 2.54 14.72
N ARG A 218 -14.57 1.94 14.73
CA ARG A 218 -15.46 1.93 13.56
C ARG A 218 -15.94 3.34 13.22
N ASN A 219 -16.33 4.14 14.22
CA ASN A 219 -16.77 5.51 14.02
C ASN A 219 -15.62 6.40 13.52
N GLU A 220 -14.42 6.25 14.07
CA GLU A 220 -13.23 6.94 13.57
C GLU A 220 -12.93 6.60 12.11
N LEU A 221 -13.02 5.32 11.74
CA LEU A 221 -12.84 4.86 10.36
C LEU A 221 -13.88 5.44 9.41
N LEU A 222 -15.14 5.54 9.83
CA LEU A 222 -16.21 6.15 9.03
C LEU A 222 -15.91 7.63 8.76
N LEU A 223 -15.56 8.39 9.81
CA LEU A 223 -15.18 9.80 9.69
C LEU A 223 -13.95 10.00 8.78
N ALA A 224 -12.92 9.15 8.93
CA ALA A 224 -11.74 9.21 8.09
C ALA A 224 -12.03 8.88 6.62
N ASN A 225 -12.93 7.91 6.36
CA ASN A 225 -13.32 7.53 5.01
C ASN A 225 -14.14 8.65 4.34
N GLU A 226 -15.09 9.25 5.04
CA GLU A 226 -15.83 10.42 4.54
C GLU A 226 -14.88 11.57 4.17
N GLN A 227 -13.89 11.88 5.02
CA GLN A 227 -12.87 12.90 4.72
C GLN A 227 -12.03 12.53 3.48
N LEU A 228 -11.63 11.26 3.35
CA LEU A 228 -10.88 10.78 2.18
C LEU A 228 -11.71 10.90 0.90
N GLN A 229 -13.00 10.55 0.94
CA GLN A 229 -13.90 10.69 -0.19
C GLN A 229 -14.07 12.15 -0.61
N GLN A 230 -14.33 13.06 0.34
CA GLN A 230 -14.42 14.49 0.05
C GLN A 230 -13.11 15.03 -0.55
N ARG A 231 -11.96 14.59 -0.04
CA ARG A 231 -10.65 14.99 -0.57
C ARG A 231 -10.42 14.46 -1.99
N ALA A 232 -10.81 13.21 -2.26
CA ALA A 232 -10.73 12.61 -3.59
C ALA A 232 -11.67 13.31 -4.58
N GLU A 233 -12.88 13.67 -4.17
CA GLU A 233 -13.85 14.40 -5.00
C GLU A 233 -13.36 15.81 -5.34
N ARG A 234 -12.76 16.53 -4.37
CA ARG A 234 -12.07 17.80 -4.61
C ARG A 234 -10.94 17.64 -5.64
N ILE A 235 -10.10 16.63 -5.51
CA ILE A 235 -9.00 16.36 -6.46
C ILE A 235 -9.55 16.04 -7.87
N ASN A 236 -10.59 15.22 -7.98
CA ASN A 236 -11.21 14.87 -9.25
C ASN A 236 -11.85 16.09 -9.95
N THR A 237 -12.46 16.99 -9.17
CA THR A 237 -13.03 18.23 -9.69
C THR A 237 -11.95 19.14 -10.28
N ILE A 238 -10.82 19.30 -9.59
CA ILE A 238 -9.66 20.05 -10.07
C ILE A 238 -9.08 19.40 -11.35
N ALA A 239 -8.90 18.07 -11.34
CA ALA A 239 -8.35 17.33 -12.48
C ALA A 239 -9.22 17.47 -13.76
N ASN A 240 -10.55 17.45 -13.60
CA ASN A 240 -11.47 17.68 -14.71
C ASN A 240 -11.40 19.12 -15.26
N ILE A 241 -11.13 20.12 -14.41
CA ILE A 241 -10.92 21.50 -14.86
C ILE A 241 -9.60 21.61 -15.64
N SER A 242 -8.52 20.98 -15.17
CA SER A 242 -7.23 20.95 -15.88
C SER A 242 -7.29 20.28 -17.25
N LYS A 243 -8.11 19.24 -17.42
CA LYS A 243 -8.22 18.48 -18.68
C LYS A 243 -8.80 19.32 -19.83
N THR A 244 -9.68 20.27 -19.55
CA THR A 244 -10.24 21.19 -20.55
C THR A 244 -9.23 22.26 -20.99
N ILE A 245 -8.29 22.61 -20.11
CA ILE A 245 -7.35 23.71 -20.31
C ILE A 245 -6.17 23.32 -21.24
N THR A 246 -5.87 22.03 -21.39
CA THR A 246 -4.60 21.56 -22.02
C THR A 246 -4.68 21.40 -23.56
N VAL A 247 -5.84 21.62 -24.19
CA VAL A 247 -6.04 21.26 -25.61
C VAL A 247 -5.70 22.38 -26.60
N VAL A 248 -5.59 23.64 -26.15
CA VAL A 248 -5.39 24.78 -27.06
C VAL A 248 -3.90 25.12 -27.19
N GLN A 249 -3.31 24.85 -28.35
CA GLN A 249 -1.88 25.05 -28.62
C GLN A 249 -1.48 26.52 -28.91
N GLU A 250 -2.42 27.43 -29.03
CA GLU A 250 -2.19 28.85 -29.35
C GLU A 250 -2.61 29.73 -28.17
N ILE A 251 -1.67 30.46 -27.57
CA ILE A 251 -1.91 31.33 -26.42
C ILE A 251 -3.04 32.35 -26.69
N GLU A 252 -3.11 32.87 -27.92
CA GLU A 252 -4.12 33.84 -28.37
C GLU A 252 -5.54 33.28 -28.35
N ARG A 253 -5.71 31.97 -28.55
CA ARG A 253 -7.01 31.29 -28.45
C ARG A 253 -7.29 30.73 -27.07
N LEU A 254 -6.23 30.35 -26.34
CA LEU A 254 -6.32 29.82 -24.99
C LEU A 254 -6.88 30.87 -24.03
N LEU A 255 -6.27 32.06 -23.96
CA LEU A 255 -6.62 33.06 -22.96
C LEU A 255 -8.11 33.50 -23.03
N PRO A 256 -8.71 33.81 -24.20
CA PRO A 256 -10.14 34.11 -24.31
C PRO A 256 -11.01 32.94 -23.88
N SER A 257 -10.69 31.71 -24.29
CA SER A 257 -11.45 30.52 -23.90
C SER A 257 -11.45 30.32 -22.39
N MET A 258 -10.33 30.62 -21.72
CA MET A 258 -10.22 30.49 -20.26
C MET A 258 -11.07 31.51 -19.52
N VAL A 259 -10.97 32.80 -19.86
CA VAL A 259 -11.77 33.83 -19.19
C VAL A 259 -13.27 33.64 -19.43
N THR A 260 -13.69 33.21 -20.64
CA THR A 260 -15.08 32.88 -20.93
C THR A 260 -15.55 31.70 -20.11
N THR A 261 -14.78 30.60 -20.05
CA THR A 261 -15.15 29.41 -19.27
C THR A 261 -15.25 29.73 -17.78
N ILE A 262 -14.30 30.50 -17.23
CA ILE A 262 -14.34 30.91 -15.82
C ILE A 262 -15.52 31.85 -15.57
N GLY A 263 -15.76 32.81 -16.45
CA GLY A 263 -16.89 33.74 -16.34
C GLY A 263 -18.25 33.04 -16.38
N GLU A 264 -18.50 32.20 -17.39
CA GLU A 264 -19.78 31.52 -17.59
C GLU A 264 -20.05 30.44 -16.54
N ARG A 265 -19.04 29.63 -16.19
CA ARG A 265 -19.22 28.48 -15.30
C ARG A 265 -19.40 28.87 -13.84
N PHE A 266 -18.79 29.97 -13.42
CA PHE A 266 -18.88 30.48 -12.05
C PHE A 266 -19.78 31.72 -11.92
N GLY A 267 -20.28 32.27 -13.04
CA GLY A 267 -21.23 33.38 -13.05
C GLY A 267 -20.62 34.73 -12.64
N TYR A 268 -19.34 34.96 -12.92
CA TYR A 268 -18.68 36.23 -12.59
C TYR A 268 -18.97 37.31 -13.62
N TYR A 269 -19.13 38.55 -13.16
CA TYR A 269 -19.44 39.70 -14.01
C TYR A 269 -18.30 40.05 -14.97
N HIS A 270 -17.07 39.98 -14.48
CA HIS A 270 -15.89 40.18 -15.31
C HIS A 270 -14.74 39.31 -14.83
N VAL A 271 -14.05 38.72 -15.79
CA VAL A 271 -12.80 37.98 -15.61
C VAL A 271 -11.80 38.50 -16.62
N GLY A 272 -10.61 38.91 -16.16
CA GLY A 272 -9.53 39.42 -16.98
C GLY A 272 -8.22 38.67 -16.70
N ILE A 273 -7.42 38.41 -17.74
CA ILE A 273 -6.05 37.90 -17.58
C ILE A 273 -5.07 39.00 -17.97
N TYR A 274 -4.23 39.38 -17.01
CA TYR A 274 -3.11 40.29 -17.20
C TYR A 274 -1.81 39.49 -17.27
N LEU A 275 -0.97 39.76 -18.27
CA LEU A 275 0.37 39.17 -18.38
C LEU A 275 1.45 40.24 -18.25
N LEU A 276 2.52 39.93 -17.52
CA LEU A 276 3.68 40.79 -17.42
C LEU A 276 4.41 40.89 -18.77
N ASP A 277 4.90 42.09 -19.10
CA ASP A 277 5.86 42.26 -20.18
C ASP A 277 7.23 41.63 -19.84
N ASP A 278 8.08 41.46 -20.85
CA ASP A 278 9.39 40.82 -20.66
C ASP A 278 10.31 41.61 -19.70
N ALA A 279 10.07 42.91 -19.56
CA ALA A 279 10.77 43.78 -18.61
C ALA A 279 10.20 43.71 -17.18
N LYS A 280 9.06 43.04 -16.98
CA LYS A 280 8.28 42.99 -15.71
C LYS A 280 7.92 44.36 -15.14
N GLN A 281 7.74 45.36 -16.01
CA GLN A 281 7.39 46.73 -15.64
C GLN A 281 5.92 47.03 -15.84
N ASN A 282 5.24 46.26 -16.68
CA ASN A 282 3.81 46.47 -16.96
C ASN A 282 3.08 45.14 -17.03
N ALA A 283 1.88 45.11 -16.44
CA ALA A 283 0.90 44.05 -16.60
C ALA A 283 -0.11 44.48 -17.69
N LEU A 284 -0.17 43.76 -18.81
CA LEU A 284 -1.05 44.06 -19.93
C LEU A 284 -2.28 43.15 -19.91
N LEU A 285 -3.47 43.72 -20.10
CA LEU A 285 -4.69 42.94 -20.24
C LEU A 285 -4.67 42.18 -21.58
N ARG A 286 -4.67 40.85 -21.53
CA ARG A 286 -4.54 39.94 -22.68
C ARG A 286 -5.80 39.16 -23.00
N ALA A 287 -6.71 39.01 -22.05
CA ALA A 287 -8.03 38.43 -22.28
C ALA A 287 -9.06 39.00 -21.30
N SER A 288 -10.32 39.07 -21.71
CA SER A 288 -11.45 39.52 -20.91
C SER A 288 -12.71 38.74 -21.28
N SER A 289 -13.53 38.40 -20.28
CA SER A 289 -14.85 37.77 -20.48
C SER A 289 -15.99 38.78 -20.69
N SER A 290 -15.81 40.05 -20.29
CA SER A 290 -16.86 41.07 -20.39
C SER A 290 -16.62 42.06 -21.53
N GLU A 291 -17.69 42.67 -22.04
CA GLU A 291 -17.59 43.73 -23.06
C GLU A 291 -16.75 44.93 -22.59
N GLY A 292 -16.84 45.26 -21.30
CA GLY A 292 -16.03 46.29 -20.66
C GLY A 292 -14.54 46.01 -20.80
N GLY A 293 -14.09 44.84 -20.37
CA GLY A 293 -12.68 44.50 -20.50
C GLY A 293 -12.24 44.27 -21.96
N LEU A 294 -13.13 43.88 -22.87
CA LEU A 294 -12.82 43.80 -24.31
C LEU A 294 -12.58 45.20 -24.92
N ARG A 295 -13.27 46.24 -24.45
CA ARG A 295 -12.96 47.64 -24.80
C ARG A 295 -11.59 48.05 -24.22
N MET A 296 -11.28 47.67 -22.98
CA MET A 296 -9.99 47.95 -22.33
C MET A 296 -8.83 47.30 -23.09
N MET A 297 -9.02 46.06 -23.54
CA MET A 297 -8.06 45.32 -24.37
C MET A 297 -7.76 46.03 -25.70
N ARG A 298 -8.79 46.51 -26.40
CA ARG A 298 -8.62 47.24 -27.67
C ARG A 298 -7.78 48.52 -27.49
N ARG A 299 -7.83 49.13 -26.31
CA ARG A 299 -7.03 50.30 -25.92
C ARG A 299 -5.65 49.94 -25.39
N LYS A 300 -5.27 48.66 -25.40
CA LYS A 300 -4.02 48.10 -24.86
C LYS A 300 -3.80 48.53 -23.42
N HIS A 301 -4.85 48.42 -22.61
CA HIS A 301 -4.80 48.77 -21.20
C HIS A 301 -3.65 48.03 -20.48
N ARG A 302 -2.87 48.80 -19.73
CA ARG A 302 -1.68 48.34 -19.01
C ARG A 302 -1.61 48.98 -17.65
N VAL A 303 -1.19 48.20 -16.66
CA VAL A 303 -0.96 48.62 -15.28
C VAL A 303 0.54 48.59 -15.02
N LYS A 304 1.10 49.63 -14.40
CA LYS A 304 2.52 49.66 -14.03
C LYS A 304 2.80 48.73 -12.84
N VAL A 305 3.99 48.14 -12.82
CA VAL A 305 4.45 47.23 -11.77
C VAL A 305 5.85 47.69 -11.31
N PRO A 306 6.03 48.04 -10.03
CA PRO A 306 5.02 48.15 -8.97
C PRO A 306 4.11 49.38 -9.12
N SER A 307 2.88 49.31 -8.61
CA SER A 307 1.98 50.47 -8.47
C SER A 307 0.98 50.26 -7.33
N ASN A 308 0.18 51.31 -7.03
CA ASN A 308 -0.90 51.23 -6.04
C ASN A 308 -2.19 50.60 -6.59
N ASP A 309 -2.23 50.27 -7.88
CA ASP A 309 -3.32 49.51 -8.46
C ASP A 309 -3.26 48.08 -7.91
N ILE A 310 -4.42 47.48 -7.57
CA ILE A 310 -4.47 46.12 -7.03
C ILE A 310 -3.79 45.09 -7.94
N ILE A 311 -3.92 45.24 -9.27
CA ILE A 311 -3.23 44.38 -10.23
C ILE A 311 -1.71 44.57 -10.14
N GLY A 312 -1.26 45.81 -9.99
CA GLY A 312 0.15 46.15 -9.81
C GLY A 312 0.73 45.56 -8.52
N VAL A 313 -0.01 45.64 -7.41
CA VAL A 313 0.41 45.09 -6.10
C VAL A 313 0.48 43.56 -6.14
N VAL A 314 -0.53 42.90 -6.72
CA VAL A 314 -0.56 41.43 -6.81
C VAL A 314 0.54 40.91 -7.73
N THR A 315 0.79 41.58 -8.85
CA THR A 315 1.85 41.17 -9.78
C THR A 315 3.26 41.42 -9.24
N ASP A 316 3.45 42.43 -8.38
CA ASP A 316 4.70 42.71 -7.68
C ASP A 316 4.96 41.74 -6.52
N ARG A 317 3.97 41.53 -5.64
CA ARG A 317 4.13 40.75 -4.40
C ARG A 317 3.87 39.26 -4.57
N GLY A 318 3.07 38.85 -5.56
CA GLY A 318 2.71 37.45 -5.77
C GLY A 318 1.72 36.89 -4.74
N GLU A 319 0.93 37.76 -4.10
CA GLU A 319 -0.09 37.43 -3.10
C GLU A 319 -1.47 37.86 -3.58
N ALA A 320 -2.49 37.03 -3.36
CA ALA A 320 -3.88 37.34 -3.71
C ALA A 320 -4.40 38.54 -2.90
N ARG A 321 -5.24 39.38 -3.52
CA ARG A 321 -5.89 40.51 -2.84
C ARG A 321 -7.36 40.64 -3.21
N VAL A 322 -8.16 40.97 -2.20
CA VAL A 322 -9.55 41.39 -2.36
C VAL A 322 -9.62 42.90 -2.05
N ALA A 323 -10.33 43.65 -2.87
CA ALA A 323 -10.66 45.05 -2.64
C ALA A 323 -12.16 45.31 -2.81
N GLN A 324 -12.68 46.21 -1.99
CA GLN A 324 -14.01 46.79 -2.16
C GLN A 324 -13.89 48.09 -2.94
N ILE A 325 -14.81 48.32 -3.88
CA ILE A 325 -14.86 49.56 -4.65
C ILE A 325 -16.00 50.41 -4.08
N ASP A 326 -15.63 51.45 -3.32
CA ASP A 326 -16.56 52.40 -2.73
C ASP A 326 -17.24 53.28 -3.77
N GLU A 327 -18.45 53.76 -3.49
CA GLU A 327 -19.26 54.59 -4.40
C GLU A 327 -18.63 55.98 -4.70
N SER A 328 -17.70 56.42 -3.83
CA SER A 328 -16.90 57.65 -4.03
C SER A 328 -15.66 57.43 -4.91
N GLU A 329 -15.07 56.23 -4.91
CA GLU A 329 -14.05 55.81 -5.88
C GLU A 329 -14.70 55.43 -7.23
N SER A 330 -15.89 54.81 -7.19
CA SER A 330 -16.72 54.53 -8.37
C SER A 330 -17.10 55.82 -9.09
N SER A 331 -17.25 56.94 -8.38
CA SER A 331 -17.55 58.25 -8.96
C SER A 331 -16.39 58.91 -9.72
N ARG A 332 -15.12 58.63 -9.35
CA ARG A 332 -13.93 58.96 -10.17
C ARG A 332 -13.76 57.96 -11.33
N LEU A 333 -14.27 56.75 -11.15
CA LEU A 333 -14.37 55.65 -12.11
C LEU A 333 -15.71 55.66 -12.90
N ASN A 334 -16.51 56.73 -12.90
CA ASN A 334 -17.74 56.82 -13.72
C ASN A 334 -17.45 56.90 -15.24
N GLN A 335 -16.17 56.85 -15.62
CA GLN A 335 -15.65 56.62 -16.98
C GLN A 335 -15.03 55.22 -17.16
N SER A 336 -15.12 54.37 -16.13
CA SER A 336 -14.60 53.00 -16.12
C SER A 336 -15.50 52.12 -16.96
N GLU A 337 -14.90 51.32 -17.83
CA GLU A 337 -15.60 50.41 -18.71
C GLU A 337 -16.24 49.21 -17.96
N LEU A 338 -16.03 49.15 -16.63
CA LEU A 338 -16.53 48.16 -15.66
C LEU A 338 -17.23 48.87 -14.47
N SER A 339 -18.27 49.65 -14.75
CA SER A 339 -18.93 50.53 -13.76
C SER A 339 -19.74 49.81 -12.69
N GLU A 340 -20.10 48.54 -12.90
CA GLU A 340 -20.90 47.77 -11.94
C GLU A 340 -20.06 47.11 -10.86
N THR A 341 -18.74 47.17 -10.94
CA THR A 341 -17.86 46.48 -9.99
C THR A 341 -17.95 47.09 -8.59
N ARG A 342 -18.29 46.25 -7.62
CA ARG A 342 -18.35 46.57 -6.18
C ARG A 342 -17.32 45.79 -5.37
N SER A 343 -16.93 44.61 -5.82
CA SER A 343 -15.81 43.84 -5.26
C SER A 343 -14.88 43.34 -6.37
N GLN A 344 -13.59 43.32 -6.08
CA GLN A 344 -12.54 42.84 -6.99
C GLN A 344 -11.62 41.88 -6.25
N LEU A 345 -11.37 40.72 -6.85
CA LEU A 345 -10.39 39.73 -6.42
C LEU A 345 -9.33 39.61 -7.52
N VAL A 346 -8.08 39.88 -7.16
CA VAL A 346 -6.94 39.68 -8.05
C VAL A 346 -6.06 38.58 -7.49
N LEU A 347 -5.80 37.57 -8.33
CA LEU A 347 -5.02 36.39 -8.00
C LEU A 347 -3.74 36.38 -8.83
N PRO A 348 -2.56 36.15 -8.24
CA PRO A 348 -1.32 36.04 -9.00
C PRO A 348 -1.33 34.76 -9.85
N LEU A 349 -0.93 34.89 -11.11
CA LEU A 349 -0.63 33.76 -11.97
C LEU A 349 0.83 33.38 -11.75
N LYS A 350 1.07 32.27 -11.03
CA LYS A 350 2.42 31.84 -10.63
C LYS A 350 2.78 30.48 -11.23
N VAL A 351 4.01 30.39 -11.73
CA VAL A 351 4.63 29.11 -12.07
C VAL A 351 5.85 28.95 -11.18
N ARG A 352 5.79 27.98 -10.26
CA ARG A 352 6.73 27.90 -9.11
C ARG A 352 6.65 29.21 -8.32
N GLU A 353 7.77 29.89 -8.12
CA GLU A 353 7.85 31.17 -7.41
C GLU A 353 7.84 32.40 -8.34
N ILE A 354 7.61 32.21 -9.64
CA ILE A 354 7.66 33.30 -10.62
C ILE A 354 6.24 33.74 -10.98
N VAL A 355 5.91 34.99 -10.65
CA VAL A 355 4.69 35.65 -11.12
C VAL A 355 4.85 35.97 -12.61
N ILE A 356 3.92 35.48 -13.43
CA ILE A 356 3.87 35.73 -14.88
C ILE A 356 2.72 36.69 -15.25
N GLY A 357 1.83 36.97 -14.31
CA GLY A 357 0.64 37.77 -14.54
C GLY A 357 -0.33 37.77 -13.37
N ALA A 358 -1.56 38.19 -13.62
CA ALA A 358 -2.66 38.15 -12.66
C ALA A 358 -3.99 37.77 -13.34
N LEU A 359 -4.84 37.08 -12.59
CA LEU A 359 -6.23 36.83 -12.91
C LEU A 359 -7.08 37.80 -12.10
N ASP A 360 -7.79 38.67 -12.79
CA ASP A 360 -8.70 39.66 -12.22
C ASP A 360 -10.13 39.13 -12.30
N ILE A 361 -10.85 39.14 -11.19
CA ILE A 361 -12.24 38.69 -11.08
C ILE A 361 -13.03 39.78 -10.36
N GLN A 362 -14.10 40.24 -10.98
CA GLN A 362 -14.90 41.35 -10.48
C GLN A 362 -16.38 40.94 -10.33
N SER A 363 -17.02 41.52 -9.31
CA SER A 363 -18.40 41.23 -8.94
C SER A 363 -19.18 42.53 -8.68
N PRO A 364 -20.48 42.57 -9.02
CA PRO A 364 -21.36 43.70 -8.72
C PRO A 364 -21.92 43.67 -7.30
N LYS A 365 -21.63 42.61 -6.53
CA LYS A 365 -21.99 42.50 -5.12
C LYS A 365 -20.85 43.02 -4.25
N VAL A 366 -21.18 43.71 -3.16
CA VAL A 366 -20.24 44.06 -2.09
C VAL A 366 -19.89 42.79 -1.30
N ASP A 367 -18.64 42.68 -0.84
CA ASP A 367 -18.11 41.51 -0.12
C ASP A 367 -18.38 40.17 -0.81
N ALA A 368 -18.21 40.14 -2.14
CA ALA A 368 -18.53 38.96 -2.95
C ALA A 368 -17.57 37.77 -2.78
N PHE A 369 -16.38 37.97 -2.20
CA PHE A 369 -15.33 36.94 -2.16
C PHE A 369 -14.95 36.62 -0.72
N THR A 370 -15.17 35.36 -0.33
CA THR A 370 -14.75 34.81 0.96
C THR A 370 -13.32 34.28 0.90
N GLN A 371 -12.72 33.97 2.05
CA GLN A 371 -11.39 33.35 2.08
C GLN A 371 -11.36 31.96 1.42
N GLU A 372 -12.48 31.23 1.45
CA GLU A 372 -12.63 29.95 0.76
C GLU A 372 -12.67 30.14 -0.76
N ASP A 373 -13.33 31.20 -1.24
CA ASP A 373 -13.33 31.57 -2.66
C ASP A 373 -11.91 31.93 -3.13
N VAL A 374 -11.16 32.70 -2.34
CA VAL A 374 -9.76 33.04 -2.65
C VAL A 374 -8.92 31.78 -2.79
N SER A 375 -9.03 30.82 -1.85
CA SER A 375 -8.27 29.57 -1.91
C SER A 375 -8.65 28.71 -3.12
N THR A 376 -9.94 28.61 -3.43
CA THR A 376 -10.44 27.82 -4.55
C THR A 376 -10.05 28.43 -5.89
N LEU A 377 -10.21 29.74 -6.04
CA LEU A 377 -9.87 30.46 -7.27
C LEU A 377 -8.35 30.58 -7.46
N GLN A 378 -7.55 30.60 -6.39
CA GLN A 378 -6.08 30.53 -6.51
C GLN A 378 -5.62 29.22 -7.16
N ILE A 379 -6.24 28.08 -6.80
CA ILE A 379 -5.93 26.80 -7.44
C ILE A 379 -6.19 26.88 -8.96
N LEU A 380 -7.30 27.53 -9.35
CA LEU A 380 -7.60 27.76 -10.76
C LEU A 380 -6.57 28.70 -11.41
N ALA A 381 -6.19 29.79 -10.75
CA ALA A 381 -5.17 30.72 -11.22
C ALA A 381 -3.81 30.02 -11.43
N ASP A 382 -3.43 29.11 -10.56
CA ASP A 382 -2.19 28.32 -10.71
C ASP A 382 -2.25 27.40 -11.93
N GLN A 383 -3.40 26.76 -12.19
CA GLN A 383 -3.61 25.95 -13.40
C GLN A 383 -3.59 26.82 -14.68
N VAL A 384 -4.18 28.02 -14.62
CA VAL A 384 -4.11 29.00 -15.71
C VAL A 384 -2.66 29.39 -16.00
N ALA A 385 -1.86 29.65 -14.97
CA ALA A 385 -0.47 30.01 -15.11
C ALA A 385 0.36 28.90 -15.79
N ILE A 386 0.16 27.65 -15.38
CA ILE A 386 0.82 26.49 -15.98
C ILE A 386 0.45 26.35 -17.47
N ALA A 387 -0.83 26.52 -17.81
CA ALA A 387 -1.29 26.42 -19.19
C ALA A 387 -0.69 27.51 -20.09
N ILE A 388 -0.61 28.74 -19.59
CA ILE A 388 0.02 29.86 -20.29
C ILE A 388 1.50 29.59 -20.52
N GLN A 389 2.22 29.09 -19.51
CA GLN A 389 3.62 28.75 -19.63
C GLN A 389 3.85 27.64 -20.67
N ASN A 390 3.00 26.61 -20.66
CA ASN A 390 3.08 25.52 -21.64
C ASN A 390 2.83 26.00 -23.07
N ALA A 391 1.81 26.84 -23.28
CA ALA A 391 1.51 27.44 -24.58
C ALA A 391 2.70 28.30 -25.08
N ARG A 392 3.24 29.15 -24.21
CA ARG A 392 4.41 29.99 -24.53
C ARG A 392 5.65 29.16 -24.88
N SER A 393 5.94 28.11 -24.10
CA SER A 393 7.09 27.22 -24.36
C SER A 393 6.92 26.44 -25.67
N SER A 394 5.70 26.00 -26.00
CA SER A 394 5.41 25.34 -27.27
C SER A 394 5.57 26.28 -28.47
N GLU A 395 5.09 27.52 -28.35
CA GLU A 395 5.25 28.54 -29.40
C GLU A 395 6.73 28.88 -29.64
N GLN A 396 7.50 29.10 -28.57
CA GLN A 396 8.95 29.34 -28.67
C GLN A 396 9.70 28.18 -29.33
N ALA A 397 9.32 26.94 -29.05
CA ALA A 397 9.93 25.77 -29.68
C ALA A 397 9.62 25.69 -31.18
N LYS A 398 8.37 25.97 -31.58
CA LYS A 398 7.97 26.03 -33.00
C LYS A 398 8.72 27.14 -33.74
N ASP A 399 8.82 28.33 -33.16
CA ASP A 399 9.56 29.46 -33.72
C ASP A 399 11.05 29.16 -33.86
N ALA A 400 11.67 28.57 -32.83
CA ALA A 400 13.07 28.19 -32.86
C ALA A 400 13.34 27.14 -33.95
N LEU A 401 12.46 26.15 -34.09
CA LEU A 401 12.54 25.15 -35.16
C LEU A 401 12.44 25.81 -36.54
N HIS A 402 11.45 26.68 -36.74
CA HIS A 402 11.26 27.36 -38.01
C HIS A 402 12.48 28.23 -38.40
N ARG A 403 13.04 28.98 -37.44
CA ARG A 403 14.28 29.75 -37.66
C ARG A 403 15.46 28.84 -37.99
N ALA A 404 15.61 27.73 -37.28
CA ALA A 404 16.68 26.76 -37.54
C ALA A 404 16.56 26.14 -38.95
N GLU A 405 15.35 25.84 -39.40
CA GLU A 405 15.09 25.34 -40.76
C GLU A 405 15.48 26.37 -41.84
N ILE A 406 15.10 27.64 -41.65
CA ILE A 406 15.48 28.73 -42.58
C ILE A 406 16.99 28.85 -42.67
N VAL A 407 17.69 28.90 -41.53
CA VAL A 407 19.15 29.00 -41.48
C VAL A 407 19.80 27.77 -42.13
N SER A 408 19.30 26.57 -41.84
CA SER A 408 19.79 25.32 -42.44
C SER A 408 19.67 25.32 -43.96
N ARG A 409 18.52 25.76 -44.51
CA ARG A 409 18.31 25.90 -45.96
C ARG A 409 19.24 26.94 -46.58
N GLN A 410 19.44 28.09 -45.93
CA GLN A 410 20.35 29.13 -46.40
C GLN A 410 21.80 28.65 -46.45
N LEU A 411 22.27 27.98 -45.40
CA LEU A 411 23.60 27.38 -45.34
C LEU A 411 23.79 26.31 -46.41
N THR A 412 22.80 25.43 -46.59
CA THR A 412 22.82 24.39 -47.62
C THR A 412 22.91 25.00 -49.03
N ASN A 413 22.06 25.98 -49.35
CA ASN A 413 22.09 26.67 -50.64
C ASN A 413 23.42 27.39 -50.89
N LYS A 414 23.96 28.09 -49.88
CA LYS A 414 25.26 28.77 -49.99
C LYS A 414 26.39 27.78 -50.26
N ALA A 415 26.48 26.72 -49.46
CA ALA A 415 27.53 25.70 -49.58
C ALA A 415 27.48 24.98 -50.93
N TRP A 416 26.28 24.61 -51.40
CA TRP A 416 26.11 23.96 -52.70
C TRP A 416 26.36 24.89 -53.89
N ARG A 417 26.04 26.19 -53.75
CA ARG A 417 26.38 27.19 -54.77
C ARG A 417 27.88 27.39 -54.90
N GLU A 418 28.60 27.49 -53.79
CA GLU A 418 30.06 27.61 -53.76
C GLU A 418 30.70 26.34 -54.35
N PHE A 419 30.29 25.16 -53.88
CA PHE A 419 30.80 23.88 -54.37
C PHE A 419 30.53 23.71 -55.87
N SER A 420 29.29 23.86 -56.33
CA SER A 420 28.93 23.70 -57.74
C SER A 420 29.62 24.72 -58.65
N SER A 421 29.98 25.92 -58.15
CA SER A 421 30.71 26.92 -58.93
C SER A 421 32.19 26.60 -59.03
N SER A 422 32.76 25.88 -58.05
CA SER A 422 34.16 25.45 -58.04
C SER A 422 34.43 24.18 -58.84
N GLN A 423 33.37 23.48 -59.27
CA GLN A 423 33.48 22.26 -60.06
C GLN A 423 33.47 22.60 -61.55
N ASP A 424 34.50 22.19 -62.28
CA ASP A 424 34.55 22.30 -63.74
C ASP A 424 33.49 21.43 -64.41
N GLN A 425 33.18 20.27 -63.80
CA GLN A 425 32.23 19.31 -64.31
C GLN A 425 30.85 19.48 -63.66
N LYS A 426 29.84 19.94 -64.42
CA LYS A 426 28.49 20.23 -63.89
C LYS A 426 27.53 19.05 -63.82
N GLY A 427 27.89 17.92 -64.44
CA GLY A 427 27.07 16.71 -64.46
C GLY A 427 27.42 15.78 -65.61
N TYR A 428 26.69 14.68 -65.71
CA TYR A 428 26.88 13.65 -66.73
C TYR A 428 25.56 13.36 -67.45
N ARG A 429 25.64 13.01 -68.72
CA ARG A 429 24.53 12.48 -69.52
C ARG A 429 24.89 11.08 -69.98
N TYR A 430 23.89 10.20 -70.06
CA TYR A 430 24.03 8.88 -70.65
C TYR A 430 23.17 8.80 -71.90
N ASP A 431 23.76 8.39 -73.03
CA ASP A 431 23.11 8.28 -74.34
C ASP A 431 22.77 6.83 -74.74
N GLY A 432 22.93 5.87 -73.82
CA GLY A 432 22.76 4.44 -74.10
C GLY A 432 24.07 3.69 -74.33
N ILE A 433 25.21 4.39 -74.46
CA ILE A 433 26.53 3.77 -74.69
C ILE A 433 27.45 4.01 -73.50
N LYS A 434 27.71 5.28 -73.14
CA LYS A 434 28.63 5.64 -72.05
C LYS A 434 28.25 6.97 -71.39
N PRO A 435 28.63 7.20 -70.11
CA PRO A 435 28.41 8.50 -69.46
C PRO A 435 29.38 9.55 -70.02
N GLU A 436 28.86 10.70 -70.43
CA GLU A 436 29.62 11.81 -70.97
C GLU A 436 29.43 13.10 -70.15
N PRO A 437 30.50 13.91 -69.97
CA PRO A 437 30.45 15.16 -69.23
C PRO A 437 29.63 16.25 -69.95
N ILE A 438 28.76 16.93 -69.21
CA ILE A 438 28.02 18.10 -69.70
C ILE A 438 28.91 19.36 -69.62
N LYS A 439 29.29 19.93 -70.78
CA LYS A 439 30.23 21.08 -70.87
C LYS A 439 29.56 22.46 -71.03
N GLU A 440 28.31 22.54 -71.49
CA GLU A 440 27.51 23.78 -71.62
C GLU A 440 26.07 23.58 -71.14
N LYS A 441 25.33 24.67 -70.82
CA LYS A 441 23.88 24.63 -70.57
C LYS A 441 23.20 24.12 -71.84
N VAL A 442 22.94 22.81 -71.89
CA VAL A 442 22.31 22.16 -73.04
C VAL A 442 20.98 22.86 -73.34
N ARG A 443 20.85 23.42 -74.55
CA ARG A 443 19.55 23.76 -75.13
C ARG A 443 18.98 22.44 -75.61
N PHE A 444 18.06 21.88 -74.83
CA PHE A 444 17.55 20.52 -75.03
C PHE A 444 16.69 20.44 -76.29
N ILE A 445 16.82 19.34 -77.01
CA ILE A 445 15.87 18.91 -78.04
C ILE A 445 14.54 18.66 -77.31
N ASP A 446 13.50 19.35 -77.75
CA ASP A 446 12.14 19.28 -77.21
C ASP A 446 11.51 17.94 -77.63
N THR A 447 11.81 16.87 -76.89
CA THR A 447 11.12 15.58 -77.05
C THR A 447 9.86 15.58 -76.20
N ASP A 448 8.76 15.06 -76.74
CA ASP A 448 7.49 14.90 -76.03
C ASP A 448 7.69 14.13 -74.70
N ARG A 449 7.66 14.86 -73.58
CA ARG A 449 7.53 14.40 -72.16
C ARG A 449 8.80 13.91 -71.43
N PRO A 450 9.75 14.81 -71.10
CA PRO A 450 10.83 14.50 -70.16
C PRO A 450 10.31 14.43 -68.71
N ILE A 451 10.78 13.44 -67.92
CA ILE A 451 10.61 13.45 -66.46
C ILE A 451 11.83 14.06 -65.80
N THR A 452 11.62 15.04 -64.92
CA THR A 452 12.67 15.67 -64.12
C THR A 452 12.40 15.42 -62.65
N ILE A 453 13.31 14.70 -61.99
CA ILE A 453 13.25 14.40 -60.56
C ILE A 453 14.25 15.32 -59.85
N PRO A 454 13.80 16.15 -58.90
CA PRO A 454 14.70 17.04 -58.18
C PRO A 454 15.57 16.24 -57.20
N ILE A 455 16.86 16.52 -57.17
CA ILE A 455 17.76 16.02 -56.12
C ILE A 455 17.68 17.04 -54.98
N THR A 456 17.06 16.67 -53.87
CA THR A 456 16.83 17.57 -52.73
C THR A 456 17.62 17.14 -51.50
N LEU A 457 18.19 18.13 -50.81
CA LEU A 457 18.87 17.95 -49.53
C LEU A 457 18.32 18.98 -48.54
N ARG A 458 17.74 18.50 -47.44
CA ARG A 458 17.14 19.36 -46.39
C ARG A 458 16.12 20.38 -46.95
N GLY A 459 15.33 19.94 -47.94
CA GLY A 459 14.32 20.76 -48.61
C GLY A 459 14.86 21.75 -49.64
N GLN A 460 16.16 21.72 -49.95
CA GLN A 460 16.78 22.54 -50.98
C GLN A 460 17.14 21.70 -52.20
N VAL A 461 16.78 22.16 -53.39
CA VAL A 461 17.17 21.51 -54.66
C VAL A 461 18.64 21.80 -54.92
N ILE A 462 19.45 20.74 -54.98
CA ILE A 462 20.90 20.81 -55.25
C ILE A 462 21.25 20.31 -56.66
N GLY A 463 20.32 19.65 -57.34
CA GLY A 463 20.48 19.14 -58.69
C GLY A 463 19.18 18.59 -59.26
N SER A 464 19.23 18.02 -60.46
CA SER A 464 18.08 17.38 -61.08
C SER A 464 18.51 16.15 -61.87
N LEU A 465 17.79 15.04 -61.70
CA LEU A 465 17.88 13.86 -62.54
C LEU A 465 16.84 13.97 -63.65
N LYS A 466 17.28 14.02 -64.91
CA LYS A 466 16.38 14.08 -66.06
C LYS A 466 16.38 12.74 -66.79
N MET A 467 15.20 12.20 -67.06
CA MET A 467 15.00 10.98 -67.82
C MET A 467 14.15 11.30 -69.05
N ASN A 468 14.72 11.06 -70.22
CA ASN A 468 14.05 11.25 -71.51
C ASN A 468 13.71 9.88 -72.09
N PRO A 469 12.48 9.67 -72.59
CA PRO A 469 12.12 8.42 -73.24
C PRO A 469 12.93 8.24 -74.54
N THR A 470 13.43 7.03 -74.78
CA THR A 470 14.19 6.67 -75.98
C THR A 470 13.32 6.57 -77.24
N GLU A 471 12.02 6.32 -77.05
CA GLU A 471 10.99 6.25 -78.10
C GLU A 471 9.85 7.22 -77.77
N THR A 472 9.33 7.91 -78.78
CA THR A 472 8.26 8.93 -78.64
C THR A 472 6.93 8.41 -78.11
N SER A 473 6.74 7.08 -78.03
CA SER A 473 5.53 6.42 -77.52
C SER A 473 5.66 5.87 -76.09
N ARG A 474 6.87 5.82 -75.51
CA ARG A 474 7.11 5.23 -74.18
C ARG A 474 6.50 6.10 -73.08
N ARG A 475 5.78 5.46 -72.15
CA ARG A 475 5.34 6.06 -70.87
C ARG A 475 6.14 5.46 -69.73
N TRP A 476 6.57 6.30 -68.81
CA TRP A 476 7.20 5.88 -67.55
C TRP A 476 6.14 5.26 -66.63
N THR A 477 6.49 4.14 -66.01
CA THR A 477 5.67 3.48 -64.99
C THR A 477 5.89 4.13 -63.62
N ASP A 478 4.92 3.98 -62.71
CA ASP A 478 5.04 4.50 -61.34
C ASP A 478 6.22 3.89 -60.59
N ASP A 479 6.52 2.60 -60.84
CA ASP A 479 7.68 1.91 -60.25
C ASP A 479 9.02 2.49 -60.76
N GLU A 480 9.12 2.84 -62.05
CA GLU A 480 10.31 3.49 -62.61
C GLU A 480 10.53 4.89 -62.04
N ILE A 481 9.44 5.65 -61.82
CA ILE A 481 9.49 6.97 -61.19
C ILE A 481 9.93 6.84 -59.73
N ALA A 482 9.33 5.93 -58.97
CA ALA A 482 9.68 5.69 -57.57
C ALA A 482 11.14 5.23 -57.40
N MET A 483 11.65 4.39 -58.32
CA MET A 483 13.05 3.97 -58.31
C MET A 483 14.00 5.15 -58.58
N ALA A 484 13.63 6.03 -59.51
CA ALA A 484 14.43 7.21 -59.83
C ALA A 484 14.37 8.27 -58.71
N GLU A 485 13.24 8.41 -58.00
CA GLU A 485 13.11 9.24 -56.78
C GLU A 485 13.99 8.71 -55.65
N ALA A 486 13.91 7.41 -55.33
CA ALA A 486 14.78 6.79 -54.32
C ALA A 486 16.27 6.90 -54.68
N THR A 487 16.59 6.84 -55.98
CA THR A 487 17.96 7.07 -56.47
C THR A 487 18.38 8.52 -56.27
N ALA A 488 17.51 9.49 -56.58
CA ALA A 488 17.80 10.91 -56.36
C ALA A 488 18.05 11.23 -54.88
N GLU A 489 17.31 10.61 -53.95
CA GLU A 489 17.56 10.74 -52.51
C GLU A 489 18.93 10.21 -52.09
N ARG A 490 19.30 9.00 -52.55
CA ARG A 490 20.63 8.41 -52.26
C ARG A 490 21.76 9.22 -52.87
N VAL A 491 21.57 9.75 -54.08
CA VAL A 491 22.54 10.62 -54.76
C VAL A 491 22.71 11.92 -53.98
N ALA A 492 21.65 12.52 -53.45
CA ALA A 492 21.76 13.73 -52.62
C ALA A 492 22.68 13.53 -51.41
N LEU A 493 22.54 12.40 -50.71
CA LEU A 493 23.36 12.06 -49.55
C LEU A 493 24.83 11.81 -49.95
N ALA A 494 25.05 11.03 -51.01
CA ALA A 494 26.40 10.73 -51.49
C ALA A 494 27.14 11.98 -51.96
N LEU A 495 26.43 12.89 -52.65
CA LEU A 495 26.96 14.17 -53.08
C LEU A 495 27.31 15.07 -51.87
N GLU A 496 26.49 15.09 -50.82
CA GLU A 496 26.81 15.83 -49.59
C GLU A 496 28.06 15.27 -48.90
N SER A 497 28.21 13.95 -48.82
CA SER A 497 29.44 13.34 -48.28
C SER A 497 30.68 13.70 -49.11
N ALA A 498 30.57 13.68 -50.44
CA ALA A 498 31.67 14.07 -51.32
C ALA A 498 32.04 15.55 -51.15
N ARG A 499 31.04 16.43 -51.07
CA ARG A 499 31.22 17.86 -50.80
C ARG A 499 31.92 18.12 -49.46
N LEU A 500 31.47 17.44 -48.40
CA LEU A 500 32.06 17.58 -47.06
C LEU A 500 33.51 17.08 -47.01
N LEU A 501 33.83 16.01 -47.75
CA LEU A 501 35.19 15.50 -47.87
C LEU A 501 36.10 16.49 -48.59
N ASP A 502 35.64 17.08 -49.71
CA ASP A 502 36.36 18.12 -50.44
C ASP A 502 36.62 19.36 -49.56
N ASP A 503 35.61 19.82 -48.82
CA ASP A 503 35.74 20.92 -47.85
C ASP A 503 36.80 20.59 -46.78
N ALA A 504 36.79 19.37 -46.24
CA ALA A 504 37.74 18.94 -45.22
C ALA A 504 39.19 18.88 -45.77
N GLN A 505 39.37 18.36 -46.99
CA GLN A 505 40.67 18.31 -47.66
C GLN A 505 41.22 19.71 -47.93
N LYS A 506 40.40 20.62 -48.46
CA LYS A 506 40.79 22.02 -48.69
C LYS A 506 41.19 22.72 -47.40
N ARG A 507 40.47 22.48 -46.30
CA ARG A 507 40.82 23.00 -44.97
C ARG A 507 42.16 22.47 -44.48
N ALA A 508 42.38 21.15 -44.55
CA ALA A 508 43.64 20.53 -44.15
C ALA A 508 44.83 21.02 -44.98
N GLN A 509 44.67 21.18 -46.30
CA GLN A 509 45.69 21.76 -47.17
C GLN A 509 46.02 23.19 -46.79
N ARG A 510 45.00 24.01 -46.48
CA ARG A 510 45.19 25.39 -46.05
C ARG A 510 45.93 25.48 -44.71
N GLU A 511 45.58 24.65 -43.74
CA GLU A 511 46.27 24.59 -42.45
C GLU A 511 47.72 24.14 -42.60
N THR A 512 47.96 23.11 -43.42
CA THR A 512 49.32 22.64 -43.75
C THR A 512 50.15 23.77 -44.35
N PHE A 513 49.60 24.47 -45.35
CA PHE A 513 50.24 25.62 -45.97
C PHE A 513 50.54 26.74 -44.97
N LEU A 514 49.57 27.10 -44.10
CA LEU A 514 49.78 28.11 -43.07
C LEU A 514 50.86 27.69 -42.07
N SER A 515 50.88 26.43 -41.65
CA SER A 515 51.92 25.87 -40.79
C SER A 515 53.30 25.95 -41.47
N GLU A 516 53.43 25.56 -42.73
CA GLU A 516 54.69 25.65 -43.48
C GLU A 516 55.20 27.09 -43.60
N VAL A 517 54.29 28.04 -43.86
CA VAL A 517 54.63 29.48 -43.90
C VAL A 517 55.08 29.96 -42.53
N SER A 518 54.37 29.62 -41.45
CA SER A 518 54.77 29.96 -40.08
C SER A 518 56.12 29.35 -39.68
N THR A 519 56.39 28.10 -40.06
CA THR A 519 57.68 27.44 -39.81
C THR A 519 58.82 28.11 -40.60
N LYS A 520 58.61 28.43 -41.88
CA LYS A 520 59.61 29.16 -42.69
C LYS A 520 59.87 30.58 -42.17
N LEU A 521 58.83 31.30 -41.77
CA LEU A 521 58.96 32.62 -41.15
C LEU A 521 59.71 32.52 -39.81
N GLY A 522 59.37 31.54 -38.97
CA GLY A 522 60.08 31.28 -37.71
C GLY A 522 61.57 30.93 -37.90
N ALA A 523 61.95 30.29 -39.01
CA ALA A 523 63.35 30.03 -39.35
C ALA A 523 64.11 31.31 -39.78
N SER A 524 63.44 32.25 -40.45
CA SER A 524 64.02 33.52 -40.91
C SER A 524 64.30 34.53 -39.78
N PHE A 525 63.77 34.31 -38.57
CA PHE A 525 63.98 35.17 -37.39
C PHE A 525 64.87 34.53 -36.31
N GLN A 526 65.61 33.47 -36.63
CA GLN A 526 66.59 32.95 -35.70
C GLN A 526 67.71 33.98 -35.52
N VAL A 527 67.87 34.50 -34.30
CA VAL A 527 68.91 35.47 -33.92
C VAL A 527 70.28 35.04 -34.47
N ASP A 528 70.59 33.75 -34.43
CA ASP A 528 71.82 33.17 -35.00
C ASP A 528 72.01 33.42 -36.51
N SER A 529 70.97 33.45 -37.33
CA SER A 529 71.10 33.80 -38.76
C SER A 529 71.43 35.27 -38.91
N ILE A 530 70.71 36.14 -38.20
CA ILE A 530 70.92 37.59 -38.24
C ILE A 530 72.34 37.94 -37.79
N LEU A 531 72.81 37.35 -36.69
CA LEU A 531 74.16 37.61 -36.17
C LEU A 531 75.25 37.12 -37.13
N ARG A 532 75.08 35.93 -37.71
CA ARG A 532 76.01 35.35 -38.68
C ARG A 532 76.08 36.18 -39.96
N ASP A 533 74.93 36.48 -40.56
CA ASP A 533 74.82 37.22 -41.82
C ASP A 533 75.39 38.63 -41.65
N THR A 534 75.10 39.29 -40.51
CA THR A 534 75.65 40.62 -40.19
C THR A 534 77.17 40.61 -40.05
N VAL A 535 77.74 39.60 -39.35
CA VAL A 535 79.20 39.47 -39.20
C VAL A 535 79.86 39.17 -40.55
N GLU A 536 79.26 38.29 -41.36
CA GLU A 536 79.78 37.93 -42.68
C GLU A 536 79.76 39.12 -43.66
N GLU A 537 78.65 39.85 -43.73
CA GLU A 537 78.48 40.99 -44.63
C GLU A 537 79.41 42.16 -44.24
N LEU A 538 79.55 42.46 -42.94
CA LEU A 538 80.48 43.48 -42.45
C LEU A 538 81.94 43.09 -42.69
N GLY A 539 82.31 41.82 -42.48
CA GLY A 539 83.66 41.32 -42.74
C GLY A 539 84.04 41.37 -44.22
N GLN A 540 83.12 41.08 -45.14
CA GLN A 540 83.36 41.18 -46.57
C GLN A 540 83.50 42.64 -47.05
N THR A 541 82.70 43.53 -46.47
CA THR A 541 82.68 44.96 -46.84
C THR A 541 83.91 45.70 -46.32
N LEU A 542 84.37 45.39 -45.10
CA LEU A 542 85.49 46.05 -44.43
C LEU A 542 86.76 45.19 -44.56
N ARG A 543 87.38 45.22 -45.76
CA ARG A 543 88.61 44.47 -46.04
C ARG A 543 89.71 44.74 -45.00
N GLY A 544 90.09 43.70 -44.26
CA GLY A 544 91.16 43.74 -43.25
C GLY A 544 90.70 43.84 -41.79
N ALA A 545 89.39 43.89 -41.52
CA ALA A 545 88.84 43.92 -40.16
C ALA A 545 88.35 42.53 -39.70
N THR A 546 88.65 42.16 -38.46
CA THR A 546 88.03 41.02 -37.78
C THR A 546 86.75 41.49 -37.11
N VAL A 547 85.59 40.97 -37.51
CA VAL A 547 84.28 41.35 -36.96
C VAL A 547 83.75 40.19 -36.12
N SER A 548 83.39 40.45 -34.87
CA SER A 548 82.73 39.50 -33.97
C SER A 548 81.52 40.17 -33.33
N PHE A 549 80.43 39.41 -33.22
CA PHE A 549 79.22 39.86 -32.53
C PHE A 549 78.94 38.91 -31.37
N GLN A 550 78.76 39.46 -30.17
CA GLN A 550 78.45 38.70 -28.97
C GLN A 550 77.24 39.33 -28.27
N LEU A 551 76.29 38.50 -27.85
CA LEU A 551 75.19 38.93 -26.98
C LEU A 551 75.70 38.97 -25.53
N VAL A 552 75.53 40.10 -24.87
CA VAL A 552 75.96 40.30 -23.47
C VAL A 552 74.74 40.30 -22.57
N ASN A 553 74.83 39.68 -21.41
CA ASN A 553 73.80 39.75 -20.38
C ASN A 553 73.82 41.16 -19.77
N PRO A 554 72.71 41.93 -19.83
CA PRO A 554 72.71 43.33 -19.36
C PRO A 554 72.97 43.51 -17.86
N ASN A 555 72.97 42.42 -17.08
CA ASN A 555 73.29 42.43 -15.66
C ASN A 555 74.78 42.10 -15.35
N GLU A 556 75.59 41.77 -16.36
CA GLU A 556 77.05 41.67 -16.20
C GLU A 556 77.68 43.04 -16.51
N SER A 557 78.47 43.55 -15.56
CA SER A 557 79.20 44.81 -15.67
C SER A 557 80.09 44.81 -16.92
N THR A 558 79.93 45.84 -17.75
CA THR A 558 80.65 46.08 -19.03
C THR A 558 82.17 46.15 -18.91
N SER A 559 82.73 46.12 -17.71
CA SER A 559 84.17 46.12 -17.43
C SER A 559 84.90 44.80 -17.75
N SER A 560 84.19 43.77 -18.22
CA SER A 560 84.79 42.47 -18.60
C SER A 560 84.97 42.29 -20.12
N LEU A 561 84.62 43.29 -20.93
CA LEU A 561 84.66 43.24 -22.40
C LEU A 561 85.95 43.79 -23.04
N GLU A 562 86.96 44.20 -22.25
CA GLU A 562 88.21 44.78 -22.76
C GLU A 562 89.45 43.86 -22.66
N GLU A 563 89.30 42.59 -22.23
CA GLU A 563 90.42 41.62 -22.21
C GLU A 563 90.06 40.30 -22.91
N ASN A 564 90.14 40.30 -24.25
CA ASN A 564 90.81 39.27 -25.09
C ASN A 564 90.54 39.48 -26.59
#